data_AF-A0A7Z8VSX1-F1
#
_entry.id   AF-A0A7Z8VSX1-F1
#
_cell.length_a   1.000
_cell.length_b   1.000
_cell.length_c   1.000
_cell.angle_alpha   90.00
_cell.angle_beta   90.00
_cell.angle_gamma   90.00
#
_symmetry.space_group_name_H-M   'P 1'
#
loop_
_entity.id
_entity.type
_entity.pdbx_description
1 polymer ?
#
loop_
_entity_poly.entity_id
_entity_poly.type
_entity_poly.pdbx_seq_one_letter_code
_entity_poly.pdbx_strand_id
1 'polypeptide(L)'
;MNKEQLDYKIRETFSELIIDKALVRQLKIRDNRSIPSFVEEWMVSRFQTGNKSEAEVHKEITDFMSKHLPSKTEKDKIKRRLQLGESVVLLDRFEVRIDLANNRQLLTIPCLDERNATITHEVLDTNESMLEGGQWGAGRLSLRDEGKKKIIELSEFHPMQSGKVN
;
A
#
# COMPACT_ATOMS: atom_id res chain seq x y z
N MET A 1 1.28 -28.40 29.04
CA MET A 1 1.95 -27.58 27.99
C MET A 1 1.58 -26.13 28.28
N ASN A 2 2.56 -25.30 28.64
CA ASN A 2 2.30 -23.94 29.12
C ASN A 2 2.03 -23.00 27.94
N LYS A 3 1.18 -21.97 28.12
CA LYS A 3 0.79 -21.04 27.04
C LYS A 3 2.01 -20.40 26.36
N GLU A 4 3.02 -20.07 27.14
CA GLU A 4 4.32 -19.53 26.68
C GLU A 4 5.12 -20.53 25.80
N GLN A 5 5.05 -21.82 26.11
CA GLN A 5 5.75 -22.85 25.31
C GLN A 5 5.04 -23.11 23.98
N LEU A 6 3.71 -22.95 23.96
CA LEU A 6 2.92 -23.01 22.74
C LEU A 6 3.19 -21.79 21.86
N ASP A 7 3.17 -20.58 22.44
CA ASP A 7 3.50 -19.34 21.73
C ASP A 7 4.93 -19.34 21.18
N TYR A 8 5.90 -19.91 21.91
CA TYR A 8 7.28 -20.08 21.45
C TYR A 8 7.38 -21.02 20.25
N LYS A 9 6.74 -22.21 20.30
CA LYS A 9 6.75 -23.16 19.17
C LYS A 9 6.02 -22.63 17.95
N ILE A 10 4.92 -21.89 18.14
CA ILE A 10 4.20 -21.26 17.06
C ILE A 10 5.09 -20.19 16.42
N ARG A 11 5.76 -19.35 17.21
CA ARG A 11 6.75 -18.36 16.72
C ARG A 11 7.94 -18.98 15.99
N GLU A 12 8.47 -20.11 16.43
CA GLU A 12 9.57 -20.78 15.72
C GLU A 12 9.12 -21.46 14.41
N THR A 13 7.92 -22.04 14.37
CA THR A 13 7.47 -22.86 13.24
C THR A 13 6.71 -22.05 12.18
N PHE A 14 6.10 -20.94 12.59
CA PHE A 14 5.21 -20.13 11.76
C PHE A 14 5.49 -18.62 11.90
N SER A 15 6.75 -18.23 12.16
CA SER A 15 7.18 -16.82 12.27
C SER A 15 6.69 -15.95 11.11
N GLU A 16 6.57 -16.52 9.91
CA GLU A 16 6.07 -15.86 8.70
C GLU A 16 4.54 -15.62 8.68
N LEU A 17 3.79 -16.20 9.63
CA LEU A 17 2.31 -16.17 9.69
C LEU A 17 1.75 -15.50 10.95
N ILE A 18 2.61 -15.06 11.88
CA ILE A 18 2.15 -14.49 13.16
C ILE A 18 2.19 -12.98 13.09
N ILE A 19 1.00 -12.40 12.99
CA ILE A 19 0.77 -10.97 13.15
C ILE A 19 0.55 -10.71 14.64
N ASP A 20 1.35 -9.82 15.23
CA ASP A 20 1.15 -9.39 16.61
C ASP A 20 -0.05 -8.43 16.73
N LYS A 21 -1.23 -9.02 16.89
CA LYS A 21 -2.50 -8.28 17.03
C LYS A 21 -2.55 -7.40 18.27
N ALA A 22 -1.73 -7.66 19.30
CA ALA A 22 -1.64 -6.82 20.49
C ALA A 22 -0.85 -5.55 20.16
N LEU A 23 0.28 -5.71 19.48
CA LEU A 23 1.10 -4.60 18.97
C LEU A 23 0.28 -3.73 18.01
N VAL A 24 -0.37 -4.30 16.99
CA VAL A 24 -1.28 -3.59 16.07
C VAL A 24 -2.23 -2.65 16.82
N ARG A 25 -2.94 -3.14 17.84
CA ARG A 25 -3.90 -2.35 18.63
C ARG A 25 -3.24 -1.25 19.47
N GLN A 26 -2.04 -1.50 19.96
CA GLN A 26 -1.29 -0.55 20.81
C GLN A 26 -0.72 0.62 20.01
N LEU A 27 -0.33 0.39 18.75
CA LEU A 27 0.27 1.39 17.87
C LEU A 27 -0.73 2.46 17.37
N LYS A 28 -2.05 2.20 17.45
CA LYS A 28 -3.15 3.12 17.09
C LYS A 28 -2.96 3.82 15.73
N ILE A 29 -2.42 3.10 14.76
CA ILE A 29 -2.01 3.68 13.47
C ILE A 29 -3.20 4.30 12.71
N ARG A 30 -4.40 3.74 12.92
CA ARG A 30 -5.66 4.19 12.30
C ARG A 30 -6.16 5.53 12.77
N ASP A 31 -5.79 5.97 13.97
CA ASP A 31 -6.33 7.20 14.56
C ASP A 31 -5.80 8.44 13.82
N ASN A 32 -4.66 8.31 13.14
CA ASN A 32 -4.03 9.40 12.40
C ASN A 32 -4.28 9.35 10.88
N ARG A 33 -4.61 8.18 10.31
CA ARG A 33 -4.84 7.99 8.86
C ARG A 33 -5.82 6.84 8.59
N SER A 34 -6.74 7.05 7.64
CA SER A 34 -7.78 6.08 7.27
C SER A 34 -7.22 4.91 6.45
N ILE A 35 -6.54 3.96 7.10
CA ILE A 35 -6.09 2.69 6.49
C ILE A 35 -6.92 1.50 7.00
N PRO A 36 -7.18 0.47 6.17
CA PRO A 36 -7.82 -0.76 6.61
C PRO A 36 -6.97 -1.57 7.60
N SER A 37 -7.63 -2.50 8.30
CA SER A 37 -6.99 -3.36 9.29
C SER A 37 -5.86 -4.22 8.74
N PHE A 38 -6.07 -4.85 7.59
CA PHE A 38 -5.07 -5.74 7.00
C PHE A 38 -3.79 -5.00 6.57
N VAL A 39 -3.90 -3.71 6.24
CA VAL A 39 -2.73 -2.88 5.89
C VAL A 39 -1.88 -2.61 7.13
N GLU A 40 -2.52 -2.37 8.26
CA GLU A 40 -1.87 -2.22 9.56
C GLU A 40 -1.15 -3.52 9.96
N GLU A 41 -1.82 -4.66 9.80
CA GLU A 41 -1.24 -5.99 10.04
C GLU A 41 -0.04 -6.27 9.12
N TRP A 42 -0.15 -5.91 7.83
CA TRP A 42 0.96 -6.01 6.88
C TRP A 42 2.15 -5.13 7.28
N MET A 43 1.91 -3.90 7.76
CA MET A 43 2.98 -3.02 8.25
C MET A 43 3.70 -3.66 9.44
N VAL A 44 2.94 -4.15 10.43
CA VAL A 44 3.53 -4.81 11.59
C VAL A 44 4.35 -6.03 11.19
N SER A 45 3.80 -6.92 10.36
CA SER A 45 4.52 -8.10 9.84
C SER A 45 5.82 -7.72 9.11
N ARG A 46 5.82 -6.63 8.33
CA ARG A 46 6.98 -6.17 7.58
C ARG A 46 8.11 -5.62 8.47
N PHE A 47 7.76 -4.88 9.53
CA PHE A 47 8.74 -4.17 10.36
C PHE A 47 9.12 -4.91 11.64
N GLN A 48 8.28 -5.85 12.10
CA GLN A 48 8.54 -6.74 13.22
C GLN A 48 9.50 -7.88 12.82
N THR A 49 10.72 -7.52 12.42
CA THR A 49 11.78 -8.46 12.07
C THR A 49 12.86 -8.52 13.15
N GLY A 50 13.25 -9.73 13.55
CA GLY A 50 14.26 -9.95 14.60
C GLY A 50 13.77 -9.60 16.02
N ASN A 51 14.71 -9.29 16.91
CA ASN A 51 14.44 -8.96 18.32
C ASN A 51 14.22 -7.46 18.55
N LYS A 52 13.44 -6.80 17.68
CA LYS A 52 13.11 -5.37 17.84
C LYS A 52 12.11 -5.18 18.97
N SER A 53 12.29 -4.10 19.73
CA SER A 53 11.30 -3.66 20.71
C SER A 53 10.06 -3.07 20.03
N GLU A 54 8.93 -3.05 20.73
CA GLU A 54 7.69 -2.47 20.25
C GLU A 54 7.84 -1.00 19.83
N ALA A 55 8.64 -0.23 20.58
CA ALA A 55 8.89 1.18 20.31
C ALA A 55 9.69 1.40 19.01
N GLU A 56 10.64 0.52 18.71
CA GLU A 56 11.41 0.57 17.45
C GLU A 56 10.52 0.26 16.26
N VAL A 57 9.69 -0.79 16.35
CA VAL A 57 8.72 -1.15 15.32
C VAL A 57 7.72 -0.02 15.10
N HIS A 58 7.20 0.60 16.17
CA HIS A 58 6.30 1.76 16.07
C HIS A 58 6.93 2.91 15.29
N LYS A 59 8.17 3.25 15.63
CA LYS A 59 8.89 4.35 15.02
C LYS A 59 9.15 4.08 13.54
N GLU A 60 9.60 2.88 13.18
CA GLU A 60 9.83 2.49 11.78
C GLU A 60 8.55 2.54 10.94
N ILE A 61 7.44 2.03 11.47
CA ILE A 61 6.14 2.09 10.80
C ILE A 61 5.70 3.56 10.62
N THR A 62 5.83 4.38 11.65
CA THR A 62 5.49 5.81 11.61
C THR A 62 6.33 6.56 10.59
N ASP A 63 7.65 6.31 10.56
CA ASP A 63 8.58 6.90 9.59
C ASP A 63 8.24 6.45 8.17
N PHE A 64 7.93 5.16 7.96
CA PHE A 64 7.53 4.64 6.66
C PHE A 64 6.22 5.26 6.17
N MET A 65 5.21 5.33 7.03
CA MET A 65 3.94 5.96 6.71
C MET A 65 4.11 7.45 6.39
N SER A 66 4.87 8.20 7.19
CA SER A 66 5.07 9.64 6.95
C SER A 66 5.67 9.91 5.57
N LYS A 67 6.51 9.01 5.06
CA LYS A 67 7.14 9.10 3.74
C LYS A 67 6.24 8.65 2.58
N HIS A 68 5.47 7.58 2.77
CA HIS A 68 4.81 6.90 1.65
C HIS A 68 3.29 6.95 1.69
N LEU A 69 2.65 7.22 2.83
CA LEU A 69 1.20 7.31 2.95
C LEU A 69 0.79 8.79 3.01
N PRO A 70 0.58 9.46 1.87
CA PRO A 70 0.29 10.89 1.89
C PRO A 70 -1.06 11.19 2.54
N SER A 71 -1.14 12.32 3.24
CA SER A 71 -2.42 12.87 3.66
C SER A 71 -3.12 13.59 2.50
N LYS A 72 -4.46 13.70 2.56
CA LYS A 72 -5.25 14.37 1.49
C LYS A 72 -4.83 15.84 1.28
N THR A 73 -4.26 16.49 2.29
CA THR A 73 -3.75 17.87 2.19
C THR A 73 -2.44 17.98 1.42
N GLU A 74 -1.73 16.86 1.20
CA GLU A 74 -0.45 16.82 0.48
C GLU A 74 -0.61 16.54 -1.02
N LYS A 75 -1.84 16.34 -1.51
CA LYS A 75 -2.12 15.98 -2.91
C LYS A 75 -1.46 16.92 -3.92
N ASP A 76 -1.51 18.23 -3.69
CA ASP A 76 -0.98 19.21 -4.64
C ASP A 76 0.55 19.23 -4.64
N LYS A 77 1.20 18.90 -3.51
CA LYS A 77 2.65 18.72 -3.46
C LYS A 77 3.08 17.52 -4.30
N ILE A 78 2.33 16.41 -4.24
CA ILE A 78 2.63 15.21 -5.02
C ILE A 78 2.37 15.46 -6.50
N LYS A 79 1.26 16.12 -6.86
CA LYS A 79 0.98 16.53 -8.24
C LYS A 79 2.05 17.47 -8.78
N ARG A 80 2.59 18.38 -7.96
CA ARG A 80 3.71 19.25 -8.36
C ARG A 80 4.98 18.45 -8.65
N ARG A 81 5.32 17.45 -7.81
CA ARG A 81 6.48 16.57 -8.06
C ARG A 81 6.33 15.79 -9.37
N LEU A 82 5.16 15.20 -9.58
CA LEU A 82 4.79 14.55 -10.85
C LEU A 82 4.92 15.51 -12.04
N GLN A 83 4.43 16.76 -11.90
CA GLN A 83 4.53 17.80 -12.93
C GLN A 83 5.98 18.17 -13.26
N LEU A 84 6.89 18.10 -12.29
CA LEU A 84 8.33 18.31 -12.49
C LEU A 84 9.04 17.11 -13.13
N GLY A 85 8.31 16.03 -13.44
CA GLY A 85 8.84 14.81 -14.05
C GLY A 85 9.37 13.79 -13.04
N GLU A 86 9.15 14.01 -11.73
CA GLU A 86 9.54 13.03 -10.72
C GLU A 86 8.63 11.80 -10.77
N SER A 87 9.22 10.62 -10.52
CA SER A 87 8.47 9.44 -10.14
C SER A 87 8.26 9.40 -8.63
N VAL A 88 7.03 9.13 -8.18
CA VAL A 88 6.66 9.09 -6.77
C VAL A 88 6.14 7.70 -6.39
N VAL A 89 6.56 7.20 -5.24
CA VAL A 89 6.03 5.94 -4.68
C VAL A 89 5.14 6.27 -3.49
N LEU A 90 3.88 5.84 -3.56
CA LEU A 90 2.89 6.07 -2.52
C LEU A 90 2.10 4.82 -2.16
N LEU A 91 1.58 4.80 -0.94
CA LEU A 91 0.67 3.77 -0.44
C LEU A 91 -0.75 4.28 -0.59
N ASP A 92 -1.59 3.54 -1.30
CA ASP A 92 -3.00 3.86 -1.48
C ASP A 92 -3.79 2.62 -1.88
N ARG A 93 -5.10 2.78 -1.94
CA ARG A 93 -6.01 1.84 -2.58
C ARG A 93 -6.13 2.17 -4.06
N PHE A 94 -5.60 1.31 -4.91
CA PHE A 94 -5.65 1.44 -6.36
C PHE A 94 -6.81 0.63 -6.92
N GLU A 95 -7.73 1.30 -7.60
CA GLU A 95 -8.92 0.67 -8.18
C GLU A 95 -8.96 0.93 -9.69
N VAL A 96 -9.14 -0.12 -10.48
CA VAL A 96 -9.16 -0.05 -11.94
C VAL A 96 -10.57 -0.30 -12.45
N ARG A 97 -11.00 0.51 -13.41
CA ARG A 97 -12.25 0.32 -14.17
C ARG A 97 -11.94 0.28 -15.65
N ILE A 98 -12.64 -0.58 -16.39
CA ILE A 98 -12.49 -0.70 -17.83
C ILE A 98 -13.46 0.22 -18.54
N ASP A 99 -12.93 1.13 -19.36
CA ASP A 99 -13.69 1.94 -20.29
C ASP A 99 -13.59 1.32 -21.68
N LEU A 100 -14.58 0.50 -22.03
CA LEU A 100 -14.66 -0.18 -23.33
C LEU A 100 -14.90 0.79 -24.49
N ALA A 101 -15.59 1.91 -24.25
CA ALA A 101 -15.91 2.87 -25.30
C ALA A 101 -14.64 3.58 -25.83
N ASN A 102 -13.70 3.84 -24.92
CA ASN A 102 -12.41 4.46 -25.27
C ASN A 102 -11.26 3.44 -25.34
N ASN A 103 -11.50 2.16 -25.07
CA ASN A 103 -10.50 1.10 -24.95
C ASN A 103 -9.39 1.44 -23.94
N ARG A 104 -9.76 1.82 -22.71
CA ARG A 104 -8.83 2.28 -21.66
C ARG A 104 -9.05 1.58 -20.32
N GLN A 105 -7.97 1.47 -19.57
CA GLN A 105 -7.97 1.09 -18.17
C GLN A 105 -7.82 2.36 -17.34
N LEU A 106 -8.87 2.73 -16.61
CA LEU A 106 -8.92 3.93 -15.79
C LEU A 106 -8.62 3.58 -14.34
N LEU A 107 -7.54 4.16 -13.82
CA LEU A 107 -7.08 3.99 -12.46
C LEU A 107 -7.60 5.13 -11.57
N THR A 108 -8.11 4.75 -10.42
CA THR A 108 -8.49 5.66 -9.33
C THR A 108 -7.41 5.64 -8.24
N ILE A 109 -6.94 6.83 -7.86
CA ILE A 109 -5.93 7.08 -6.82
C ILE A 109 -6.53 8.05 -5.80
N PRO A 110 -7.20 7.54 -4.75
CA PRO A 110 -7.95 8.34 -3.78
C PRO A 110 -7.15 9.46 -3.11
N CYS A 111 -5.87 9.24 -2.79
CA CYS A 111 -5.05 10.25 -2.12
C CYS A 111 -4.74 11.47 -3.01
N LEU A 112 -4.85 11.32 -4.33
CA LEU A 112 -4.65 12.40 -5.31
C LEU A 112 -5.97 13.00 -5.84
N ASP A 113 -7.12 12.49 -5.40
CA ASP A 113 -8.42 12.74 -6.03
C ASP A 113 -8.38 12.52 -7.56
N GLU A 114 -7.60 11.54 -8.03
CA GLU A 114 -7.46 11.21 -9.46
C GLU A 114 -8.30 9.99 -9.81
N ARG A 115 -9.04 10.05 -10.93
CA ARG A 115 -9.95 8.99 -11.40
C ARG A 115 -9.74 8.58 -12.86
N ASN A 116 -8.90 9.32 -13.56
CA ASN A 116 -8.58 9.13 -14.97
C ASN A 116 -7.07 8.91 -15.14
N ALA A 117 -6.39 8.37 -14.13
CA ALA A 117 -5.03 7.86 -14.32
C ALA A 117 -5.06 6.59 -15.18
N THR A 118 -3.92 6.18 -15.70
CA THR A 118 -3.75 4.90 -16.40
C THR A 118 -2.88 3.95 -15.59
N ILE A 119 -2.93 2.69 -15.98
CA ILE A 119 -2.10 1.61 -15.47
C ILE A 119 -1.54 0.87 -16.68
N THR A 120 -0.33 0.31 -16.56
CA THR A 120 0.20 -0.53 -17.65
C THR A 120 -0.46 -1.91 -17.64
N HIS A 121 -0.50 -2.56 -18.81
CA HIS A 121 -1.05 -3.90 -18.93
C HIS A 121 -0.32 -4.90 -18.03
N GLU A 122 1.02 -4.83 -17.96
CA GLU A 122 1.80 -5.77 -17.15
C GLU A 122 1.45 -5.69 -15.65
N VAL A 123 1.21 -4.48 -15.15
CA VAL A 123 0.82 -4.29 -13.74
C VAL A 123 -0.58 -4.81 -13.50
N LEU A 124 -1.52 -4.56 -14.41
CA LEU A 124 -2.91 -5.02 -14.26
C LEU A 124 -3.01 -6.54 -14.35
N ASP A 125 -2.36 -7.17 -15.32
CA ASP A 125 -2.40 -8.61 -15.56
C ASP A 125 -1.82 -9.41 -14.38
N THR A 126 -0.88 -8.81 -13.63
CA THR A 126 -0.31 -9.42 -12.42
C THR A 126 -1.07 -9.10 -11.14
N ASN A 127 -2.06 -8.18 -11.19
CA ASN A 127 -2.80 -7.68 -10.03
C ASN A 127 -4.29 -7.49 -10.34
N GLU A 128 -4.94 -8.54 -10.84
CA GLU A 128 -6.37 -8.52 -11.25
C GLU A 128 -7.31 -8.08 -10.12
N SER A 129 -6.95 -8.27 -8.85
CA SER A 129 -7.73 -7.80 -7.70
C SER A 129 -8.00 -6.29 -7.71
N MET A 130 -7.24 -5.49 -8.48
CA MET A 130 -7.56 -4.08 -8.68
C MET A 130 -8.88 -3.84 -9.42
N LEU A 131 -9.33 -4.81 -10.23
CA LEU A 131 -10.62 -4.79 -10.94
C LEU A 131 -11.78 -5.19 -10.02
N GLU A 132 -11.50 -5.89 -8.92
CA GLU A 132 -12.48 -6.41 -7.97
C GLU A 132 -12.84 -5.38 -6.89
N GLY A 133 -12.94 -4.12 -7.29
CA GLY A 133 -13.16 -3.02 -6.36
C GLY A 133 -11.90 -2.66 -5.58
N GLY A 134 -10.71 -2.78 -6.17
CA GLY A 134 -9.48 -2.11 -5.75
C GLY A 134 -8.62 -2.82 -4.70
N GLN A 135 -7.30 -2.65 -4.82
CA GLN A 135 -6.28 -3.30 -4.00
C GLN A 135 -5.37 -2.28 -3.30
N TRP A 136 -5.07 -2.50 -2.02
CA TRP A 136 -4.07 -1.70 -1.31
C TRP A 136 -2.66 -2.16 -1.65
N GLY A 137 -1.76 -1.20 -1.87
CA GLY A 137 -0.36 -1.50 -2.13
C GLY A 137 0.51 -0.27 -2.27
N ALA A 138 1.80 -0.52 -2.53
CA ALA A 138 2.75 0.52 -2.89
C ALA A 138 2.76 0.66 -4.42
N GLY A 139 2.36 1.82 -4.93
CA GLY A 139 2.33 2.14 -6.35
C GLY A 139 3.37 3.19 -6.74
N ARG A 140 4.08 2.95 -7.85
CA ARG A 140 4.97 3.93 -8.48
C ARG A 140 4.22 4.69 -9.56
N LEU A 141 4.13 6.01 -9.39
CA LEU A 141 3.44 6.91 -10.31
C LEU A 141 4.43 7.80 -11.05
N SER A 142 4.12 8.09 -12.31
CA SER A 142 4.82 9.07 -13.14
C SER A 142 3.86 9.74 -14.12
N LEU A 143 4.23 10.89 -14.66
CA LEU A 143 3.50 11.46 -15.79
C LEU A 143 3.98 10.86 -17.10
N ARG A 144 3.03 10.44 -17.93
CA ARG A 144 3.24 10.00 -19.31
C ARG A 144 2.57 10.99 -20.28
N ASP A 145 3.16 11.15 -21.45
CA ASP A 145 2.53 11.87 -22.57
C ASP A 145 1.43 11.05 -23.24
N GLU A 146 0.25 11.65 -23.37
CA GLU A 146 -0.89 11.13 -24.11
C GLU A 146 -1.34 12.19 -25.13
N GLY A 147 -0.66 12.22 -26.27
CA GLY A 147 -0.83 13.24 -27.30
C GLY A 147 -0.46 14.64 -26.78
N LYS A 148 -1.45 15.52 -26.62
CA LYS A 148 -1.26 16.88 -26.09
C LYS A 148 -1.47 16.99 -24.57
N LYS A 149 -1.86 15.89 -23.91
CA LYS A 149 -2.15 15.85 -22.48
C LYS A 149 -1.07 15.06 -21.74
N LYS A 150 -0.90 15.36 -20.47
CA LYS A 150 -0.13 14.54 -19.52
C LYS A 150 -1.13 13.73 -18.70
N ILE A 151 -0.82 12.47 -18.46
CA ILE A 151 -1.63 11.57 -17.64
C ILE A 151 -0.77 10.90 -16.59
N ILE A 152 -1.33 10.70 -15.40
CA ILE A 152 -0.67 9.92 -14.36
C ILE A 152 -0.76 8.45 -14.75
N GLU A 153 0.36 7.75 -14.72
CA GLU A 153 0.44 6.32 -14.99
C GLU A 153 1.04 5.59 -13.79
N LEU A 154 0.45 4.44 -13.45
CA LEU A 154 0.99 3.47 -12.50
C LEU A 154 1.84 2.43 -13.26
N SER A 155 3.15 2.47 -13.02
CA SER A 155 4.14 1.63 -13.72
C SER A 155 4.65 0.44 -12.90
N GLU A 156 4.53 0.49 -11.58
CA GLU A 156 4.87 -0.62 -10.68
C GLU A 156 3.86 -0.67 -9.54
N PHE A 157 3.48 -1.88 -9.12
CA PHE A 157 2.62 -2.08 -7.97
C PHE A 157 3.05 -3.28 -7.14
N HIS A 158 3.07 -3.11 -5.82
CA HIS A 158 3.33 -4.15 -4.86
C HIS A 158 2.14 -4.27 -3.89
N PRO A 159 1.31 -5.33 -3.99
CA PRO A 159 0.15 -5.49 -3.14
C PRO A 159 0.54 -5.68 -1.67
N MET A 160 -0.24 -5.08 -0.77
CA MET A 160 -0.16 -5.35 0.66
C MET A 160 -1.06 -6.55 0.98
N GLN A 161 -0.44 -7.69 1.28
CA GLN A 161 -1.14 -8.92 1.64
C GLN A 161 -0.55 -9.43 2.95
N SER A 162 -1.38 -9.61 3.98
CA SER A 162 -0.99 -10.29 5.21
C SER A 162 -1.35 -11.78 5.09
N GLY A 163 -0.32 -12.64 5.08
CA GLY A 163 -0.45 -14.10 5.03
C GLY A 163 -0.87 -14.65 3.66
N LYS A 164 0.00 -15.43 3.02
CA LYS A 164 -0.42 -16.39 1.99
C LYS A 164 -0.70 -17.71 2.68
N VAL A 165 -1.94 -18.19 2.62
CA VAL A 165 -2.20 -19.62 2.83
C VAL A 165 -1.91 -20.27 1.48
N ASN A 166 -0.70 -20.81 1.32
CA ASN A 166 -0.42 -21.78 0.26
C ASN A 166 -0.91 -23.16 0.69
#